data_AF-A0A2G8K781-F1
#
_entry.id   AF-A0A2G8K781-F1
#
_cell.length_a   1.000
_cell.length_b   1.000
_cell.length_c   1.000
_cell.angle_alpha   90.00
_cell.angle_beta   90.00
_cell.angle_gamma   90.00
#
_symmetry.space_group_name_H-M   'P 1'
#
loop_
_entity.id
_entity.type
_entity.pdbx_description
1 polymer ?
#
loop_
_entity_poly.entity_id
_entity_poly.type
_entity_poly.pdbx_seq_one_letter_code
_entity_poly.pdbx_strand_id
1 'polypeptide(L)'
;MDCENLSCTSLGGNCNPVGFGVAEGTPCGGGMVCLAGACVPLSAIPLPVNGGWSDWTETSCSRSCSGGVIIRQRVCNNPAPVWGGAPCVGEGVEFRLCNLNPCLNSPDDFRNEQCAATASVPDTDGNVHEWTQFFALQAGMPTDEYCRNPCLLVGQPLYDFRPPGVNTDGTGCWDYNTADESIILRCVSGTCQVQTGQISLCRFTGFVSLRRWVRGALCAAKWRYQWPRIHLVHDFGPLSQMEARNTR
;
A
#
# COMPACT_ATOMS: atom_id res chain seq x y z
N MET A 1 31.70 31.21 -7.49
CA MET A 1 30.22 31.18 -7.62
C MET A 1 29.65 31.63 -6.28
N ASP A 2 28.61 32.45 -6.27
CA ASP A 2 27.93 32.86 -5.04
C ASP A 2 26.95 31.75 -4.60
N CYS A 3 27.01 31.36 -3.34
CA CYS A 3 26.17 30.31 -2.76
C CYS A 3 24.89 30.87 -2.11
N GLU A 4 24.86 32.18 -1.86
CA GLU A 4 23.71 32.87 -1.26
C GLU A 4 22.63 33.16 -2.30
N ASN A 5 23.04 33.56 -3.51
CA ASN A 5 22.13 33.98 -4.57
C ASN A 5 22.24 33.09 -5.80
N LEU A 6 21.12 32.50 -6.20
CA LEU A 6 21.01 31.81 -7.47
C LEU A 6 20.96 32.86 -8.59
N SER A 7 22.02 33.01 -9.38
CA SER A 7 22.00 33.84 -10.58
C SER A 7 21.88 32.96 -11.82
N CYS A 8 20.91 33.24 -12.71
CA CYS A 8 20.84 32.58 -14.01
C CYS A 8 20.85 33.58 -15.16
N THR A 9 21.47 33.19 -16.27
CA THR A 9 21.53 33.96 -17.52
C THR A 9 20.76 33.16 -18.56
N SER A 10 19.54 33.59 -18.87
CA SER A 10 18.82 33.06 -20.04
C SER A 10 19.31 33.77 -21.29
N LEU A 11 19.50 33.01 -22.37
CA LEU A 11 19.91 33.49 -23.69
C LEU A 11 18.82 34.33 -24.41
N GLY A 12 17.81 34.82 -23.69
CA GLY A 12 16.73 35.65 -24.26
C GLY A 12 15.66 36.21 -23.30
N GLY A 13 15.88 36.27 -21.98
CA GLY A 13 14.89 36.85 -21.05
C GLY A 13 15.29 36.82 -19.57
N ASN A 14 14.56 37.58 -18.74
CA ASN A 14 14.88 37.81 -17.32
C ASN A 14 14.81 36.55 -16.47
N CYS A 15 15.91 36.26 -15.77
CA CYS A 15 15.95 35.29 -14.69
C CYS A 15 15.49 35.95 -13.38
N ASN A 16 14.34 35.53 -12.85
CA ASN A 16 13.93 35.89 -11.50
C ASN A 16 14.21 34.70 -10.57
N PRO A 17 15.29 34.73 -9.78
CA PRO A 17 15.53 33.68 -8.80
C PRO A 17 14.46 33.73 -7.72
N VAL A 18 13.72 32.64 -7.58
CA VAL A 18 12.76 32.46 -6.51
C VAL A 18 13.55 32.11 -5.26
N GLY A 19 13.88 33.10 -4.43
CA GLY A 19 14.12 33.09 -2.97
C GLY A 19 14.88 31.95 -2.27
N PHE A 20 15.41 30.97 -2.98
CA PHE A 20 16.09 29.80 -2.44
C PHE A 20 17.56 29.93 -2.84
N GLY A 21 18.44 29.93 -1.84
CA GLY A 21 19.89 29.91 -2.06
C GLY A 21 20.33 28.69 -2.87
N VAL A 22 21.60 28.67 -3.27
CA VAL A 22 22.12 27.55 -4.07
C VAL A 22 22.06 26.25 -3.25
N ALA A 23 21.58 25.17 -3.86
CA ALA A 23 21.45 23.88 -3.18
C ALA A 23 22.79 23.42 -2.58
N GLU A 24 22.74 22.86 -1.36
CA GLU A 24 23.94 22.37 -0.69
C GLU A 24 24.64 21.28 -1.52
N GLY A 25 25.98 21.29 -1.51
CA GLY A 25 26.80 20.41 -2.34
C GLY A 25 27.08 20.93 -3.76
N THR A 26 26.46 22.05 -4.18
CA THR A 26 26.78 22.66 -5.49
C THR A 26 28.23 23.14 -5.53
N PRO A 27 29.05 22.78 -6.54
CA PRO A 27 30.44 23.19 -6.60
C PRO A 27 30.57 24.70 -6.84
N CYS A 28 31.37 25.39 -6.02
CA CYS A 28 31.54 26.85 -6.10
C CYS A 28 32.94 27.32 -6.57
N GLY A 29 33.85 26.36 -6.84
CA GLY A 29 35.19 26.54 -7.41
C GLY A 29 36.28 25.85 -6.58
N GLY A 30 37.39 25.42 -7.20
CA GLY A 30 38.61 24.98 -6.48
C GLY A 30 38.45 23.86 -5.45
N GLY A 31 37.58 22.85 -5.70
CA GLY A 31 37.32 21.78 -4.73
C GLY A 31 36.44 22.19 -3.55
N MET A 32 35.71 23.30 -3.68
CA MET A 32 34.79 23.86 -2.69
C MET A 32 33.33 23.63 -3.11
N VAL A 33 32.42 23.59 -2.15
CA VAL A 33 30.97 23.44 -2.36
C VAL A 33 30.16 24.45 -1.54
N CYS A 34 28.92 24.68 -1.94
CA CYS A 34 27.96 25.46 -1.17
C CYS A 34 27.43 24.67 0.04
N LEU A 35 27.44 25.28 1.23
CA LEU A 35 26.91 24.73 2.48
C LEU A 35 26.30 25.87 3.29
N ALA A 36 25.01 25.79 3.65
CA ALA A 36 24.31 26.86 4.38
C ALA A 36 24.56 28.29 3.82
N GLY A 37 24.59 28.44 2.49
CA GLY A 37 24.84 29.72 1.82
C GLY A 37 26.30 30.13 1.67
N ALA A 38 27.27 29.39 2.22
CA ALA A 38 28.71 29.69 2.12
C ALA A 38 29.46 28.73 1.18
N CYS A 39 30.48 29.22 0.48
CA CYS A 39 31.40 28.39 -0.32
C CYS A 39 32.54 27.86 0.58
N VAL A 40 32.48 26.58 0.94
CA VAL A 40 33.38 25.93 1.91
C VAL A 40 34.19 24.79 1.26
N PRO A 41 35.39 24.45 1.76
CA PRO A 41 36.16 23.33 1.19
C PRO A 41 35.44 22.01 1.40
N LEU A 42 35.60 21.06 0.47
CA LEU A 42 35.02 19.72 0.60
C LEU A 42 35.43 19.03 1.93
N SER A 43 36.63 19.34 2.45
CA SER A 43 37.11 18.85 3.74
C SER A 43 36.41 19.43 4.96
N ALA A 44 35.67 20.54 4.81
CA ALA A 44 34.88 21.15 5.87
C ALA A 44 33.42 20.63 5.90
N ILE A 45 33.03 19.78 4.94
CA ILE A 45 31.73 19.11 5.00
C ILE A 45 31.77 18.10 6.15
N PRO A 46 30.81 18.14 7.10
CA PRO A 46 30.72 17.12 8.13
C PRO A 46 30.51 15.73 7.51
N LEU A 47 30.93 14.67 8.22
CA LEU A 47 30.75 13.31 7.72
C LEU A 47 29.26 13.04 7.43
N PRO A 48 28.94 12.30 6.35
CA PRO A 48 27.57 11.93 6.03
C PRO A 48 26.91 11.22 7.22
N VAL A 49 25.70 11.64 7.56
CA VAL A 49 24.88 10.96 8.56
C VAL A 49 23.78 10.23 7.81
N ASN A 50 23.81 8.90 7.84
CA ASN A 50 22.79 8.08 7.20
C ASN A 50 21.46 8.18 7.96
N GLY A 51 20.37 8.15 7.22
CA GLY A 51 19.03 8.17 7.77
C GLY A 51 18.72 6.91 8.59
N GLY A 52 18.07 7.11 9.73
CA GLY A 52 17.51 6.05 10.55
C GLY A 52 16.00 6.21 10.70
N TRP A 53 15.30 5.07 10.72
CA TRP A 53 13.85 5.04 10.93
C TRP A 53 13.49 5.40 12.37
N SER A 54 12.43 6.18 12.55
CA SER A 54 11.71 6.28 13.82
C SER A 54 11.10 4.94 14.22
N ASP A 55 10.67 4.86 15.48
CA ASP A 55 9.77 3.80 15.89
C ASP A 55 8.48 3.83 15.07
N TRP A 56 7.84 2.67 14.94
CA TRP A 56 6.54 2.54 14.30
C TRP A 56 5.46 3.17 15.17
N THR A 57 4.60 3.96 14.54
CA THR A 57 3.33 4.42 15.08
C THR A 57 2.20 3.65 14.42
N GLU A 58 1.18 3.24 15.16
CA GLU A 58 0.15 2.33 14.67
C GLU A 58 -1.27 2.84 15.00
N THR A 59 -2.20 2.70 14.06
CA THR A 59 -3.61 3.06 14.27
C THR A 59 -4.38 1.97 15.01
N SER A 60 -5.57 2.29 15.51
CA SER A 60 -6.53 1.24 15.85
C SER A 60 -7.01 0.52 14.59
N CYS A 61 -7.54 -0.70 14.76
CA CYS A 61 -8.17 -1.43 13.67
C CYS A 61 -9.41 -0.66 13.18
N SER A 62 -9.54 -0.49 11.85
CA SER A 62 -10.65 0.25 11.24
C SER A 62 -12.02 -0.38 11.43
N ARG A 63 -12.08 -1.69 11.72
CA ARG A 63 -13.32 -2.46 11.85
C ARG A 63 -13.24 -3.45 13.01
N SER A 64 -14.37 -3.74 13.64
CA SER A 64 -14.45 -4.73 14.73
C SER A 64 -14.70 -6.16 14.25
N CYS A 65 -15.10 -6.36 12.99
CA CYS A 65 -15.40 -7.65 12.37
C CYS A 65 -15.28 -7.59 10.84
N SER A 66 -15.40 -8.75 10.19
CA SER A 66 -15.36 -8.99 8.74
C SER A 66 -14.13 -8.41 8.02
N GLY A 67 -13.02 -8.25 8.75
CA GLY A 67 -11.74 -7.79 8.22
C GLY A 67 -11.64 -6.27 8.12
N GLY A 68 -10.95 -5.67 9.09
CA GLY A 68 -10.47 -4.28 9.05
C GLY A 68 -8.99 -4.20 8.71
N VAL A 69 -8.47 -2.97 8.74
CA VAL A 69 -7.06 -2.66 8.51
C VAL A 69 -6.49 -1.89 9.69
N ILE A 70 -5.26 -2.21 10.05
CA ILE A 70 -4.40 -1.37 10.88
C ILE A 70 -3.28 -0.84 10.00
N ILE A 71 -3.02 0.47 10.09
CA ILE A 71 -1.94 1.14 9.38
C ILE A 71 -0.85 1.47 10.39
N ARG A 72 0.41 1.18 10.04
CA ARG A 72 1.57 1.64 10.79
C ARG A 72 2.47 2.49 9.93
N GLN A 73 3.04 3.54 10.53
CA GLN A 73 3.88 4.52 9.86
C GLN A 73 5.15 4.79 10.66
N ARG A 74 6.24 5.05 9.95
CA ARG A 74 7.53 5.48 10.49
C ARG A 74 8.12 6.55 9.59
N VAL A 75 8.98 7.40 10.17
CA VAL A 75 9.60 8.52 9.47
C VAL A 75 11.11 8.36 9.50
N CYS A 76 11.79 8.74 8.42
CA CYS A 76 13.24 8.70 8.35
C CYS A 76 13.86 9.93 9.04
N ASN A 77 13.80 9.98 10.37
CA ASN A 77 14.23 11.12 11.16
C ASN A 77 15.05 10.77 12.41
N ASN A 78 15.45 9.51 12.60
CA ASN A 78 16.17 9.05 13.78
C ASN A 78 17.49 8.32 13.46
N PRO A 79 18.52 9.04 12.96
CA PRO A 79 18.55 10.47 12.61
C PRO A 79 18.04 10.76 11.19
N ALA A 80 17.77 12.01 10.86
CA ALA A 80 17.51 12.40 9.47
C ALA A 80 18.81 12.34 8.63
N PRO A 81 18.75 11.93 7.35
CA PRO A 81 19.93 11.91 6.49
C PRO A 81 20.42 13.34 6.23
N VAL A 82 21.69 13.61 6.50
CA VAL A 82 22.33 14.92 6.24
C VAL A 82 23.69 14.74 5.58
N TRP A 83 24.15 15.81 4.91
CA TRP A 83 25.46 15.86 4.25
C TRP A 83 25.71 14.73 3.25
N GLY A 84 24.69 14.37 2.47
CA GLY A 84 24.76 13.29 1.49
C GLY A 84 24.70 11.88 2.09
N GLY A 85 24.27 11.74 3.35
CA GLY A 85 24.00 10.43 3.95
C GLY A 85 22.91 9.65 3.24
N ALA A 86 22.99 8.33 3.30
CA ALA A 86 22.04 7.45 2.63
C ALA A 86 20.62 7.61 3.20
N PRO A 87 19.56 7.60 2.37
CA PRO A 87 18.19 7.60 2.85
C PRO A 87 17.87 6.27 3.55
N CYS A 88 16.80 6.26 4.35
CA CYS A 88 16.32 5.03 4.95
C CYS A 88 15.86 4.04 3.87
N VAL A 89 16.21 2.77 4.04
CA VAL A 89 15.81 1.69 3.13
C VAL A 89 14.58 0.98 3.68
N GLY A 90 13.61 0.72 2.80
CA GLY A 90 12.35 0.04 3.11
C GLY A 90 11.14 0.98 3.13
N GLU A 91 9.97 0.42 3.43
CA GLU A 91 8.71 1.17 3.40
C GLU A 91 8.54 2.03 4.66
N GLY A 92 8.01 3.24 4.48
CA GLY A 92 7.63 4.14 5.58
C GLY A 92 6.21 3.89 6.10
N VAL A 93 5.40 3.17 5.32
CA VAL A 93 4.00 2.87 5.64
C VAL A 93 3.76 1.39 5.37
N GLU A 94 3.09 0.72 6.29
CA GLU A 94 2.66 -0.66 6.14
C GLU A 94 1.24 -0.83 6.69
N PHE A 95 0.54 -1.85 6.21
CA PHE A 95 -0.78 -2.18 6.73
C PHE A 95 -0.92 -3.68 7.01
N ARG A 96 -1.80 -4.02 7.94
CA ARG A 96 -2.14 -5.40 8.27
C ARG A 96 -3.64 -5.56 8.47
N LEU A 97 -4.15 -6.75 8.14
CA LEU A 97 -5.54 -7.07 8.43
C LEU A 97 -5.75 -7.38 9.91
N CYS A 98 -6.93 -7.05 10.39
CA CYS A 98 -7.37 -7.27 11.77
C CYS A 98 -8.84 -7.69 11.80
N ASN A 99 -9.28 -8.32 12.88
CA ASN A 99 -10.68 -8.65 13.14
C ASN A 99 -11.38 -9.37 11.97
N LEU A 100 -10.76 -10.47 11.50
CA LEU A 100 -11.20 -11.25 10.34
C LEU A 100 -12.49 -12.05 10.55
N ASN A 101 -12.94 -12.19 11.80
CA ASN A 101 -14.16 -12.94 12.12
C ASN A 101 -15.40 -12.24 11.53
N PRO A 102 -16.34 -12.96 10.90
CA PRO A 102 -17.51 -12.36 10.30
C PRO A 102 -18.37 -11.63 11.34
N CYS A 103 -19.01 -10.55 10.92
CA CYS A 103 -20.02 -9.85 11.72
C CYS A 103 -21.28 -10.73 11.86
N LEU A 104 -21.79 -10.89 13.07
CA LEU A 104 -22.97 -11.75 13.33
C LEU A 104 -24.31 -11.10 12.94
N ASN A 105 -24.35 -9.76 12.92
CA ASN A 105 -25.58 -8.98 12.74
C ASN A 105 -25.64 -8.26 11.39
N SER A 106 -24.69 -8.51 10.49
CA SER A 106 -24.71 -7.94 9.15
C SER A 106 -24.38 -9.04 8.13
N PRO A 107 -25.41 -9.59 7.46
CA PRO A 107 -25.20 -10.50 6.34
C PRO A 107 -24.74 -9.76 5.07
N ASP A 108 -24.83 -8.42 5.07
CA ASP A 108 -24.53 -7.59 3.91
C ASP A 108 -23.04 -7.24 3.84
N ASP A 109 -22.56 -6.95 2.62
CA ASP A 109 -21.20 -6.42 2.43
C ASP A 109 -21.10 -5.03 3.09
N PHE A 110 -19.96 -4.73 3.72
CA PHE A 110 -19.72 -3.47 4.40
C PHE A 110 -19.79 -2.25 3.48
N ARG A 111 -19.52 -2.47 2.18
CA ARG A 111 -19.78 -1.47 1.15
C ARG A 111 -21.25 -1.10 1.06
N ASN A 112 -22.15 -2.09 1.15
CA ASN A 112 -23.59 -1.87 1.09
C ASN A 112 -24.07 -1.04 2.28
N GLU A 113 -23.55 -1.30 3.48
CA GLU A 113 -23.83 -0.49 4.68
C GLU A 113 -23.43 0.98 4.48
N GLN A 114 -22.23 1.23 3.92
CA GLN A 114 -21.75 2.58 3.63
C GLN A 114 -22.63 3.30 2.59
N CYS A 115 -23.09 2.59 1.56
CA CYS A 115 -24.03 3.15 0.60
C CYS A 115 -25.38 3.50 1.24
N ALA A 116 -25.96 2.56 1.99
CA ALA A 116 -27.24 2.74 2.68
C ALA A 116 -27.21 3.90 3.69
N ALA A 117 -26.07 4.11 4.38
CA ALA A 117 -25.89 5.23 5.31
C ALA A 117 -26.01 6.61 4.65
N THR A 118 -25.89 6.70 3.31
CA THR A 118 -26.03 7.95 2.55
C THR A 118 -27.41 8.13 1.90
N ALA A 119 -28.38 7.27 2.17
CA ALA A 119 -29.72 7.36 1.57
C ALA A 119 -30.45 8.68 1.86
N SER A 120 -30.18 9.29 3.01
CA SER A 120 -30.74 10.60 3.41
C SER A 120 -30.01 11.80 2.79
N VAL A 121 -28.87 11.58 2.13
CA VAL A 121 -28.11 12.66 1.49
C VAL A 121 -28.69 12.93 0.10
N PRO A 122 -29.19 14.13 -0.21
CA PRO A 122 -29.73 14.42 -1.54
C PRO A 122 -28.62 14.51 -2.59
N ASP A 123 -28.97 14.25 -3.85
CA ASP A 123 -28.14 14.54 -5.01
C ASP A 123 -28.09 16.06 -5.32
N THR A 124 -27.40 16.45 -6.40
CA THR A 124 -27.29 17.85 -6.84
C THR A 124 -28.63 18.48 -7.21
N ASP A 125 -29.62 17.66 -7.59
CA ASP A 125 -30.96 18.08 -7.96
C ASP A 125 -31.93 18.09 -6.75
N GLY A 126 -31.43 17.74 -5.56
CA GLY A 126 -32.20 17.72 -4.32
C GLY A 126 -32.98 16.42 -4.06
N ASN A 127 -32.79 15.38 -4.88
CA ASN A 127 -33.51 14.12 -4.74
C ASN A 127 -32.79 13.17 -3.78
N VAL A 128 -33.56 12.46 -2.96
CA VAL A 128 -33.06 11.37 -2.11
C VAL A 128 -33.30 10.04 -2.79
N HIS A 129 -32.35 9.12 -2.59
CA HIS A 129 -32.28 7.87 -3.34
C HIS A 129 -31.92 6.73 -2.41
N GLU A 130 -32.38 5.53 -2.77
CA GLU A 130 -31.91 4.31 -2.14
C GLU A 130 -30.68 3.81 -2.89
N TRP A 131 -29.61 3.54 -2.15
CA TRP A 131 -28.32 3.17 -2.69
C TRP A 131 -27.92 1.77 -2.21
N THR A 132 -27.33 1.00 -3.12
CA THR A 132 -26.74 -0.30 -2.82
C THR A 132 -25.29 -0.35 -3.28
N GLN A 133 -24.57 -1.38 -2.86
CA GLN A 133 -23.18 -1.57 -3.26
C GLN A 133 -23.03 -1.57 -4.79
N PHE A 134 -21.99 -0.88 -5.27
CA PHE A 134 -21.62 -0.94 -6.67
C PHE A 134 -20.94 -2.27 -6.98
N PHE A 135 -21.57 -3.06 -7.84
CA PHE A 135 -20.92 -4.17 -8.53
C PHE A 135 -20.51 -3.66 -9.90
N ALA A 136 -19.22 -3.72 -10.24
CA ALA A 136 -18.82 -3.41 -11.60
C ALA A 136 -19.42 -4.46 -12.54
N LEU A 137 -20.42 -4.04 -13.31
CA LEU A 137 -21.12 -4.92 -14.25
C LEU A 137 -20.28 -5.22 -15.51
N GLN A 138 -19.15 -4.52 -15.70
CA GLN A 138 -18.23 -4.66 -16.84
C GLN A 138 -16.76 -4.52 -16.44
N ALA A 139 -15.90 -5.34 -17.04
CA ALA A 139 -14.45 -5.25 -16.93
C ALA A 139 -13.96 -3.91 -17.49
N GLY A 140 -13.43 -3.04 -16.63
CA GLY A 140 -12.92 -1.74 -17.07
C GLY A 140 -12.81 -0.66 -15.98
N MET A 141 -13.48 -0.82 -14.83
CA MET A 141 -13.29 0.13 -13.72
C MET A 141 -11.88 -0.03 -13.13
N PRO A 142 -11.09 1.05 -13.01
CA PRO A 142 -9.83 1.03 -12.28
C PRO A 142 -10.01 0.55 -10.84
N THR A 143 -9.10 -0.28 -10.36
CA THR A 143 -9.15 -0.92 -9.03
C THR A 143 -9.34 0.07 -7.88
N ASP A 144 -8.71 1.24 -7.95
CA ASP A 144 -8.80 2.27 -6.89
C ASP A 144 -10.15 2.99 -6.86
N GLU A 145 -10.91 3.01 -7.96
CA GLU A 145 -12.23 3.66 -7.97
C GLU A 145 -13.23 2.92 -7.08
N TYR A 146 -13.05 1.63 -6.85
CA TYR A 146 -13.80 0.89 -5.84
C TYR A 146 -13.61 1.48 -4.44
N CYS A 147 -12.50 2.16 -4.16
CA CYS A 147 -12.25 2.79 -2.88
C CYS A 147 -12.75 4.22 -2.79
N ARG A 148 -13.31 4.80 -3.86
CA ARG A 148 -13.90 6.15 -3.88
C ARG A 148 -15.38 6.20 -3.48
N ASN A 149 -15.88 5.16 -2.81
CA ASN A 149 -17.28 4.99 -2.40
C ASN A 149 -18.32 5.05 -3.56
N PRO A 150 -18.17 4.25 -4.63
CA PRO A 150 -19.21 4.12 -5.66
C PRO A 150 -20.39 3.32 -5.12
N CYS A 151 -21.60 3.85 -5.33
CA CYS A 151 -22.86 3.22 -4.97
C CYS A 151 -23.82 3.22 -6.15
N LEU A 152 -24.57 2.14 -6.31
CA LEU A 152 -25.56 1.96 -7.36
C LEU A 152 -26.94 2.44 -6.87
N LEU A 153 -27.65 3.18 -7.72
CA LEU A 153 -29.04 3.56 -7.49
C LEU A 153 -29.94 2.31 -7.59
N VAL A 154 -30.73 2.03 -6.56
CA VAL A 154 -31.59 0.83 -6.56
C VAL A 154 -32.59 0.89 -7.70
N GLY A 155 -32.63 -0.18 -8.50
CA GLY A 155 -33.56 -0.32 -9.63
C GLY A 155 -33.17 0.43 -10.90
N GLN A 156 -32.00 1.08 -10.95
CA GLN A 156 -31.50 1.79 -12.14
C GLN A 156 -30.03 1.43 -12.41
N PRO A 157 -29.55 1.47 -13.68
CA PRO A 157 -28.15 1.25 -14.01
C PRO A 157 -27.29 2.52 -13.83
N LEU A 158 -27.61 3.34 -12.82
CA LEU A 158 -26.91 4.58 -12.51
C LEU A 158 -26.10 4.40 -11.23
N TYR A 159 -24.88 4.92 -11.20
CA TYR A 159 -24.05 4.94 -10.01
C TYR A 159 -23.57 6.36 -9.71
N ASP A 160 -23.27 6.62 -8.45
CA ASP A 160 -22.71 7.89 -7.98
C ASP A 160 -21.67 7.64 -6.88
N PHE A 161 -20.75 8.58 -6.70
CA PHE A 161 -19.74 8.54 -5.64
C PHE A 161 -20.28 9.26 -4.41
N ARG A 162 -20.61 8.48 -3.37
CA ARG A 162 -21.32 9.00 -2.21
C ARG A 162 -20.36 9.56 -1.17
N PRO A 163 -20.72 10.64 -0.45
CA PRO A 163 -19.91 11.16 0.66
C PRO A 163 -19.55 10.08 1.68
N PRO A 164 -18.34 10.10 2.28
CA PRO A 164 -17.31 11.14 2.15
C PRO A 164 -16.45 11.06 0.86
N GLY A 165 -16.81 10.23 -0.12
CA GLY A 165 -16.06 10.05 -1.37
C GLY A 165 -14.87 9.10 -1.26
N VAL A 166 -14.72 8.45 -0.11
CA VAL A 166 -13.73 7.40 0.16
C VAL A 166 -14.37 6.35 1.04
N ASN A 167 -14.22 5.08 0.68
CA ASN A 167 -14.65 3.97 1.51
C ASN A 167 -13.75 3.83 2.73
N THR A 168 -14.36 3.47 3.85
CA THR A 168 -13.65 3.18 5.10
C THR A 168 -12.59 2.10 4.88
N ASP A 169 -11.43 2.27 5.50
CA ASP A 169 -10.33 1.30 5.39
C ASP A 169 -10.77 -0.11 5.79
N GLY A 170 -10.36 -1.12 5.03
CA GLY A 170 -10.83 -2.49 5.19
C GLY A 170 -12.14 -2.81 4.46
N THR A 171 -12.72 -1.86 3.72
CA THR A 171 -13.75 -2.19 2.71
C THR A 171 -13.12 -3.04 1.61
N GLY A 172 -13.81 -4.10 1.17
CA GLY A 172 -13.35 -4.94 0.06
C GLY A 172 -13.29 -4.15 -1.24
N CYS A 173 -12.25 -4.34 -2.03
CA CYS A 173 -12.14 -3.81 -3.39
C CYS A 173 -11.77 -4.95 -4.35
N TRP A 174 -11.81 -4.69 -5.66
CA TRP A 174 -11.69 -5.73 -6.67
C TRP A 174 -10.71 -5.34 -7.78
N ASP A 175 -9.86 -6.28 -8.18
CA ASP A 175 -8.95 -6.17 -9.32
C ASP A 175 -9.16 -7.35 -10.28
N TYR A 176 -9.55 -7.06 -11.52
CA TYR A 176 -9.76 -8.08 -12.56
C TYR A 176 -8.49 -8.83 -12.95
N ASN A 177 -7.31 -8.24 -12.73
CA ASN A 177 -6.03 -8.89 -13.03
C ASN A 177 -5.61 -9.87 -11.93
N THR A 178 -6.28 -9.81 -10.77
CA THR A 178 -5.99 -10.63 -9.61
C THR A 178 -6.98 -11.80 -9.54
N ALA A 179 -6.72 -12.85 -10.32
CA ALA A 179 -7.59 -14.04 -10.44
C ALA A 179 -7.49 -15.03 -9.26
N ASP A 180 -6.68 -14.73 -8.25
CA ASP A 180 -6.47 -15.61 -7.10
C ASP A 180 -7.38 -15.20 -5.94
N GLU A 181 -8.40 -16.04 -5.66
CA GLU A 181 -9.34 -15.88 -4.54
C GLU A 181 -8.65 -15.82 -3.15
N SER A 182 -7.37 -16.21 -3.06
CA SER A 182 -6.60 -16.10 -1.82
C SER A 182 -6.04 -14.71 -1.57
N ILE A 183 -6.09 -13.82 -2.56
CA ILE A 183 -5.63 -12.44 -2.44
C ILE A 183 -6.77 -11.58 -1.89
N ILE A 184 -6.59 -11.12 -0.66
CA ILE A 184 -7.52 -10.19 -0.03
C ILE A 184 -7.11 -8.76 -0.40
N LEU A 185 -7.97 -8.12 -1.19
CA LEU A 185 -7.89 -6.72 -1.57
C LEU A 185 -8.72 -5.87 -0.61
N ARG A 186 -8.12 -4.78 -0.11
CA ARG A 186 -8.79 -3.85 0.81
C ARG A 186 -8.48 -2.41 0.47
N CYS A 187 -9.45 -1.53 0.69
CA CYS A 187 -9.22 -0.10 0.67
C CYS A 187 -8.32 0.29 1.85
N VAL A 188 -7.25 1.02 1.55
CA VAL A 188 -6.32 1.62 2.51
C VAL A 188 -6.02 3.03 2.03
N SER A 189 -6.41 4.04 2.80
CA SER A 189 -6.25 5.45 2.45
C SER A 189 -6.78 5.80 1.06
N GLY A 190 -7.91 5.20 0.68
CA GLY A 190 -8.58 5.44 -0.61
C GLY A 190 -7.97 4.75 -1.83
N THR A 191 -6.98 3.87 -1.63
CA THR A 191 -6.40 3.03 -2.69
C THR A 191 -6.68 1.56 -2.41
N CYS A 192 -6.83 0.75 -3.46
CA CYS A 192 -7.03 -0.68 -3.32
C CYS A 192 -5.67 -1.37 -3.18
N GLN A 193 -5.35 -1.77 -1.95
CA GLN A 193 -4.07 -2.38 -1.63
C GLN A 193 -4.19 -3.90 -1.57
N VAL A 194 -3.18 -4.57 -2.12
CA VAL A 194 -2.98 -6.02 -2.03
C VAL A 194 -2.17 -6.32 -0.77
N GLN A 195 -2.65 -7.20 0.11
CA GLN A 195 -1.78 -7.74 1.15
C GLN A 195 -0.87 -8.84 0.57
N THR A 196 0.33 -8.48 0.15
CA THR A 196 1.38 -9.44 -0.24
C THR A 196 2.08 -10.00 1.00
N GLY A 197 1.35 -10.73 1.86
CA GLY A 197 1.95 -11.32 3.06
C GLY A 197 0.97 -11.99 4.00
N GLN A 198 1.01 -13.33 4.00
CA GLN A 198 0.39 -14.24 4.97
C GLN A 198 -1.11 -14.06 5.24
N ILE A 199 -1.91 -14.65 4.35
CA ILE A 199 -3.15 -15.29 4.80
C ILE A 199 -2.93 -16.78 4.61
N SER A 200 -2.59 -17.47 5.69
CA SER A 200 -2.80 -18.92 5.76
C SER A 200 -4.31 -19.14 5.78
N LEU A 201 -4.96 -19.08 4.61
CA LEU A 201 -6.31 -19.59 4.42
C LEU A 201 -6.22 -21.11 4.66
N CYS A 202 -6.42 -21.54 5.90
CA CYS A 202 -6.70 -22.94 6.17
C CYS A 202 -8.13 -23.20 5.62
N ARG A 203 -8.22 -23.60 4.35
CA ARG A 203 -9.49 -23.96 3.69
C ARG A 203 -10.05 -25.20 4.40
N PHE A 204 -11.18 -25.07 5.09
CA PHE A 204 -11.98 -26.21 5.52
C PHE A 204 -12.68 -26.79 4.29
N THR A 205 -12.04 -27.73 3.58
CA THR A 205 -12.76 -28.57 2.63
C THR A 205 -13.55 -29.61 3.42
N GLY A 206 -14.77 -29.27 3.84
CA GLY A 206 -15.72 -30.24 4.36
C GLY A 206 -16.35 -31.01 3.20
N PHE A 207 -15.79 -32.16 2.82
CA PHE A 207 -16.56 -33.15 2.06
C PHE A 207 -17.50 -33.85 3.04
N VAL A 208 -18.81 -33.68 2.86
CA VAL A 208 -19.80 -34.55 3.50
C VAL A 208 -19.77 -35.88 2.76
N SER A 209 -18.99 -36.83 3.28
CA SER A 209 -19.12 -38.24 2.92
C SER A 209 -19.27 -39.06 4.18
N LEU A 210 -20.27 -39.94 4.17
CA LEU A 210 -20.71 -40.76 5.28
C LEU A 210 -19.55 -41.60 5.83
N ARG A 211 -19.34 -41.47 7.15
CA ARG A 211 -18.46 -42.24 8.06
C ARG A 211 -17.05 -41.65 8.30
N ARG A 212 -16.92 -41.17 9.55
CA ARG A 212 -15.71 -41.00 10.38
C ARG A 212 -15.06 -39.61 10.33
N TRP A 213 -15.20 -38.89 11.44
CA TRP A 213 -14.52 -37.64 11.73
C TRP A 213 -13.01 -37.85 11.84
N VAL A 214 -12.23 -37.23 10.95
CA VAL A 214 -10.80 -36.98 11.16
C VAL A 214 -10.62 -35.47 11.10
N ARG A 215 -10.35 -34.83 12.24
CA ARG A 215 -9.97 -33.42 12.30
C ARG A 215 -8.51 -33.31 11.88
N GLY A 216 -8.26 -32.73 10.71
CA GLY A 216 -6.91 -32.36 10.26
C GLY A 216 -6.99 -31.09 9.44
N ALA A 217 -6.34 -30.02 9.91
CA ALA A 217 -6.14 -28.80 9.16
C ALA A 217 -4.77 -28.88 8.47
N LEU A 218 -4.72 -28.79 7.14
CA LEU A 218 -3.48 -28.63 6.39
C LEU A 218 -3.28 -27.13 6.12
N CYS A 219 -2.36 -26.50 6.86
CA CYS A 219 -1.95 -25.13 6.61
C CYS A 219 -0.68 -25.16 5.74
N ALA A 220 -0.79 -24.73 4.48
CA ALA A 220 0.35 -24.59 3.57
C ALA A 220 0.87 -23.15 3.62
N ALA A 221 2.01 -22.92 4.28
CA ALA A 221 2.72 -21.65 4.20
C ALA A 221 3.59 -21.63 2.93
N LYS A 222 3.19 -20.85 1.91
CA LYS A 222 3.98 -20.67 0.69
C LYS A 222 4.90 -19.46 0.89
N TRP A 223 6.16 -19.70 1.25
CA TRP A 223 7.18 -18.65 1.31
C TRP A 223 7.70 -18.36 -0.10
N ARG A 224 7.58 -17.11 -0.55
CA ARG A 224 8.40 -16.57 -1.65
C ARG A 224 9.24 -15.43 -1.09
N TYR A 225 10.41 -15.79 -0.56
CA TYR A 225 11.51 -14.84 -0.44
C TYR A 225 12.20 -14.76 -1.80
N GLN A 226 12.22 -13.56 -2.39
CA GLN A 226 12.94 -13.27 -3.62
C GLN A 226 14.37 -12.85 -3.23
N TRP A 227 15.34 -13.75 -3.42
CA TRP A 227 16.77 -13.46 -3.35
C TRP A 227 17.36 -13.33 -4.78
N PRO A 228 18.44 -12.55 -4.98
CA PRO A 228 18.87 -12.12 -6.32
C PRO A 228 19.50 -13.26 -7.13
N ARG A 229 19.40 -13.13 -8.46
CA ARG A 229 19.85 -14.11 -9.46
C ARG A 229 21.31 -14.51 -9.23
N ILE A 230 21.54 -15.79 -8.94
CA ILE A 230 22.84 -16.45 -9.13
C ILE A 230 22.70 -17.27 -10.42
N HIS A 231 23.52 -16.95 -11.41
CA HIS A 231 23.67 -17.74 -12.63
C HIS A 231 24.21 -19.12 -12.25
N LEU A 232 23.48 -20.18 -12.56
CA LEU A 232 23.98 -21.55 -12.49
C LEU A 232 24.00 -22.15 -13.90
N VAL A 233 25.19 -22.60 -14.26
CA VAL A 233 25.58 -23.28 -15.49
C VAL A 233 24.75 -24.55 -15.64
N HIS A 234 24.24 -24.78 -16.84
CA HIS A 234 23.57 -26.01 -17.22
C HIS A 234 24.55 -27.19 -17.19
N ASP A 235 24.22 -28.24 -16.45
CA ASP A 235 24.65 -29.60 -16.82
C ASP A 235 23.53 -30.60 -16.56
N PHE A 236 23.26 -31.40 -17.58
CA PHE A 236 22.19 -32.39 -17.69
C PHE A 236 22.60 -33.73 -17.06
N GLY A 237 21.70 -34.38 -16.31
CA GLY A 237 21.80 -35.78 -15.91
C GLY A 237 20.46 -36.32 -15.37
N PRO A 238 19.98 -37.53 -15.76
CA PRO A 238 18.59 -37.93 -15.55
C PRO A 238 18.33 -38.77 -14.28
N LEU A 239 17.15 -38.52 -13.70
CA LEU A 239 16.23 -39.33 -12.87
C LEU A 239 16.70 -40.73 -12.39
N SER A 240 16.70 -40.93 -11.07
CA SER A 240 16.02 -42.10 -10.45
C SER A 240 15.92 -42.04 -8.92
N GLN A 241 14.70 -42.34 -8.46
CA GLN A 241 14.28 -43.00 -7.22
C GLN A 241 14.17 -42.23 -5.89
N MET A 242 12.94 -42.35 -5.38
CA MET A 242 12.45 -42.06 -4.04
C MET A 242 13.17 -42.91 -3.00
N GLU A 243 13.39 -42.36 -1.81
CA GLU A 243 13.14 -43.10 -0.58
C GLU A 243 12.90 -42.13 0.59
N ALA A 244 11.74 -42.31 1.22
CA ALA A 244 11.35 -41.60 2.42
C ALA A 244 12.19 -42.10 3.60
N ARG A 245 12.80 -41.18 4.35
CA ARG A 245 13.29 -41.48 5.70
C ARG A 245 12.67 -40.52 6.69
N ASN A 246 11.75 -41.09 7.46
CA ASN A 246 11.16 -40.53 8.67
C ASN A 246 12.21 -40.66 9.79
N THR A 247 12.54 -39.57 10.48
CA THR A 247 13.29 -39.63 11.73
C THR A 247 12.70 -38.64 12.72
N ARG A 248 12.53 -39.16 13.95
CA ARG A 248 12.06 -38.47 15.15
C ARG A 248 12.98 -37.34 15.56
#